data_AF-A0A8T5LYN5-F1
#
_entry.id   AF-A0A8T5LYN5-F1
#
_cell.length_a   1.000
_cell.length_b   1.000
_cell.length_c   1.000
_cell.angle_alpha   90.00
_cell.angle_beta   90.00
_cell.angle_gamma   90.00
#
_symmetry.space_group_name_H-M   'P 1'
#
loop_
_entity.id
_entity.type
_entity.pdbx_description
1 polymer ?
#
loop_
_entity_poly.entity_id
_entity_poly.type
_entity_poly.pdbx_seq_one_letter_code
_entity_poly.pdbx_strand_id
1 'polypeptide(L)'
;MVDKKIVLDTIQKMLDSGLEDAVIVSTLKDVGLSEEDIGAFLKEAKGKGASPLTASSPETEEKSAGALKKKPVKGTPSDAQHEENVLMHTTTQAAVIQSTQQMDDVLQKIGVLEKSLGVISQLPLQELNEKIVRFDKKISDLAKDVMETKAQTRALKEVLEKVLDTNRSILSELESKKN
;
A
#
# COMPACT_ATOMS: atom_id res chain seq x y z
N MET A 1 3.00 1.98 20.99
CA MET A 1 2.79 0.56 20.67
C MET A 1 1.63 0.50 19.70
N VAL A 2 1.80 -0.12 18.53
CA VAL A 2 0.73 -0.23 17.52
C VAL A 2 -0.23 -1.34 17.96
N ASP A 3 -1.54 -1.12 17.88
CA ASP A 3 -2.53 -2.11 18.30
C ASP A 3 -2.57 -3.31 17.34
N LYS A 4 -2.30 -4.51 17.88
CA LYS A 4 -2.31 -5.78 17.14
C LYS A 4 -3.59 -5.99 16.32
N LYS A 5 -4.74 -5.56 16.83
CA LYS A 5 -6.04 -5.70 16.15
C LYS A 5 -6.13 -4.86 14.87
N ILE A 6 -5.57 -3.64 14.89
CA ILE A 6 -5.62 -2.72 13.74
C ILE A 6 -4.71 -3.25 12.62
N VAL A 7 -3.54 -3.78 12.97
CA VAL A 7 -2.60 -4.38 12.01
C VAL A 7 -3.23 -5.60 11.32
N LEU A 8 -3.89 -6.48 12.06
CA LEU A 8 -4.57 -7.64 11.50
C LEU A 8 -5.73 -7.26 10.57
N ASP A 9 -6.58 -6.30 10.97
CA ASP A 9 -7.70 -5.82 10.14
C ASP A 9 -7.19 -5.17 8.84
N THR A 10 -6.07 -4.46 8.91
CA THR A 10 -5.42 -3.85 7.74
C THR A 10 -4.86 -4.90 6.79
N ILE A 11 -4.14 -5.91 7.33
CA ILE A 11 -3.60 -7.02 6.52
C ILE A 11 -4.74 -7.80 5.86
N GLN A 12 -5.84 -8.03 6.58
CA GLN A 12 -7.00 -8.73 6.05
C GLN A 12 -7.63 -7.95 4.88
N LYS A 13 -7.85 -6.65 5.04
CA LYS A 13 -8.33 -5.78 3.95
C LYS A 13 -7.40 -5.75 2.75
N MET A 14 -6.09 -5.78 2.98
CA MET A 14 -5.11 -5.83 1.89
C MET A 14 -5.16 -7.15 1.13
N LEU A 15 -5.26 -8.28 1.84
CA LEU A 15 -5.44 -9.61 1.23
C LEU A 15 -6.77 -9.72 0.47
N ASP A 16 -7.86 -9.20 1.04
CA ASP A 16 -9.19 -9.18 0.40
C ASP A 16 -9.21 -8.30 -0.86
N SER A 17 -8.34 -7.29 -0.92
CA SER A 17 -8.13 -6.44 -2.10
C SER A 17 -7.22 -7.09 -3.17
N GLY A 18 -6.74 -8.31 -2.92
CA GLY A 18 -5.87 -9.05 -3.85
C GLY A 18 -4.42 -8.53 -3.90
N LEU A 19 -3.96 -7.83 -2.86
CA LEU A 19 -2.56 -7.39 -2.79
C LEU A 19 -1.64 -8.58 -2.50
N GLU A 20 -0.51 -8.63 -3.22
CA GLU A 20 0.51 -9.64 -3.01
C GLU A 20 1.23 -9.45 -1.66
N ASP A 21 1.61 -10.56 -1.03
CA ASP A 21 2.33 -10.59 0.24
C ASP A 21 3.55 -9.67 0.27
N ALA A 22 4.30 -9.59 -0.84
CA ALA A 22 5.49 -8.74 -0.94
C ALA A 22 5.16 -7.26 -0.79
N VAL A 23 4.01 -6.81 -1.31
CA VAL A 23 3.53 -5.43 -1.21
C VAL A 23 3.03 -5.13 0.21
N ILE A 24 2.36 -6.09 0.84
CA ILE A 24 1.90 -5.99 2.24
C ILE A 24 3.11 -5.87 3.17
N VAL A 25 4.14 -6.70 2.98
CA VAL A 25 5.39 -6.66 3.77
C VAL A 25 6.09 -5.31 3.61
N SER A 26 6.21 -4.80 2.37
CA SER A 26 6.83 -3.48 2.13
C SER A 26 6.07 -2.36 2.84
N THR A 27 4.73 -2.38 2.75
CA THR A 27 3.88 -1.34 3.36
C THR A 27 3.96 -1.37 4.88
N LEU A 28 3.99 -2.55 5.50
CA LEU A 28 4.12 -2.69 6.95
C LEU A 28 5.52 -2.36 7.46
N LYS A 29 6.55 -2.58 6.63
CA LYS A 29 7.93 -2.17 6.92
C LYS A 29 8.06 -0.64 6.93
N ASP A 30 7.36 0.06 6.05
CA ASP A 30 7.31 1.53 6.03
C ASP A 30 6.62 2.11 7.29
N VAL A 31 5.73 1.34 7.92
CA VAL A 31 5.08 1.67 9.21
C VAL A 31 5.99 1.37 10.42
N GLY A 32 7.16 0.76 10.19
CA GLY A 32 8.17 0.50 11.23
C GLY A 32 7.97 -0.81 11.99
N LEU A 33 7.24 -1.78 11.43
CA LEU A 33 7.12 -3.13 11.99
C LEU A 33 8.35 -3.98 11.62
N SER A 34 8.76 -4.87 12.52
CA SER A 34 9.85 -5.81 12.27
C SER A 34 9.42 -6.90 11.29
N GLU A 35 10.35 -7.42 10.49
CA GLU A 35 10.04 -8.49 9.52
C GLU A 35 9.52 -9.78 10.19
N GLU A 36 9.94 -10.01 11.44
CA GLU A 36 9.53 -11.14 12.28
C GLU A 36 8.05 -11.02 12.70
N ASP A 37 7.63 -9.83 13.15
CA ASP A 37 6.25 -9.53 13.54
C ASP A 37 5.30 -9.56 12.33
N ILE A 38 5.75 -9.00 11.20
CA ILE A 38 5.01 -9.00 9.94
C ILE A 38 4.70 -10.42 9.49
N GLY A 39 5.69 -11.33 9.56
CA GLY A 39 5.51 -12.73 9.22
C GLY A 39 4.51 -13.46 10.13
N ALA A 40 4.48 -13.11 11.42
CA ALA A 40 3.50 -13.66 12.37
C ALA A 40 2.08 -13.18 12.05
N PHE A 41 1.89 -11.89 11.76
CA PHE A 41 0.57 -11.32 11.42
C PHE A 41 0.05 -11.81 10.07
N LEU A 42 0.90 -11.98 9.06
CA LEU A 42 0.52 -12.53 7.76
C LEU A 42 0.04 -13.99 7.87
N LYS A 43 0.73 -14.81 8.66
CA LYS A 43 0.29 -16.20 8.92
C LYS A 43 -1.03 -16.24 9.69
N GLU A 44 -1.20 -15.36 10.68
CA GLU A 44 -2.42 -15.25 11.48
C GLU A 44 -3.62 -14.78 10.63
N ALA A 45 -3.41 -13.79 9.74
CA ALA A 45 -4.44 -13.29 8.83
C ALA A 45 -4.82 -14.34 7.76
N LYS A 46 -3.85 -15.02 7.16
CA LYS A 46 -4.11 -16.09 6.17
C LYS A 46 -4.76 -17.32 6.77
N GLY A 47 -4.39 -17.68 8.00
CA GLY A 47 -4.99 -18.81 8.72
C GLY A 47 -6.45 -18.58 9.12
N LYS A 48 -6.90 -17.32 9.16
CA LYS A 48 -8.26 -16.93 9.52
C LYS A 48 -9.15 -16.60 8.31
N GLY A 49 -8.59 -16.60 7.10
CA GLY A 49 -9.21 -16.15 5.85
C GLY A 49 -9.74 -17.25 4.92
N ALA A 50 -10.09 -18.43 5.42
CA ALA A 50 -10.86 -19.41 4.66
C ALA A 50 -12.34 -19.33 5.04
N SER A 51 -13.03 -18.27 4.61
CA SER A 51 -14.50 -18.26 4.55
C SER A 51 -14.93 -17.65 3.22
N PRO A 52 -15.69 -18.39 2.38
CA PRO A 52 -15.92 -18.02 1.00
C PRO A 52 -16.99 -16.93 0.86
N LEU A 53 -16.72 -16.01 -0.07
CA LEU A 53 -17.67 -15.33 -0.98
C LEU A 53 -19.05 -14.99 -0.42
N THR A 54 -19.30 -13.69 -0.21
CA THR A 54 -20.64 -13.16 -0.54
C THR A 54 -20.54 -11.75 -1.11
N ALA A 55 -20.84 -11.67 -2.39
CA ALA A 55 -21.20 -10.47 -3.10
C ALA A 55 -22.54 -9.95 -2.60
N SER A 56 -22.67 -8.63 -2.44
CA SER A 56 -23.90 -7.89 -2.74
C SER A 56 -23.66 -6.39 -2.63
N SER A 57 -23.94 -5.72 -3.75
CA SER A 57 -24.04 -4.28 -3.96
C SER A 57 -25.08 -3.59 -3.05
N PRO A 58 -25.07 -2.24 -2.99
CA PRO A 58 -25.95 -1.44 -2.15
C PRO A 58 -27.29 -1.18 -2.85
N GLU A 59 -28.40 -1.49 -2.18
CA GLU A 59 -29.74 -1.07 -2.59
C GLU A 59 -30.34 -0.10 -1.58
N THR A 60 -30.44 1.14 -2.04
CA THR A 60 -31.45 2.13 -1.71
C THR A 60 -32.85 1.52 -1.85
N GLU A 61 -33.74 1.70 -0.86
CA GLU A 61 -35.16 1.96 -1.12
C GLU A 61 -35.94 2.34 0.17
N GLU A 62 -36.34 3.61 0.21
CA GLU A 62 -37.54 4.05 0.91
C GLU A 62 -38.79 3.43 0.27
N LYS A 63 -39.70 2.87 1.06
CA LYS A 63 -41.16 3.15 1.09
C LYS A 63 -41.96 2.04 1.76
N SER A 64 -42.90 2.44 2.61
CA SER A 64 -44.28 1.90 2.76
C SER A 64 -44.78 2.25 4.17
N ALA A 65 -45.39 3.41 4.39
CA ALA A 65 -46.83 3.66 4.19
C ALA A 65 -47.74 2.61 4.87
N GLY A 66 -48.55 3.10 5.83
CA GLY A 66 -49.93 2.62 6.00
C GLY A 66 -50.32 2.18 7.40
N ALA A 67 -50.91 3.09 8.18
CA ALA A 67 -52.23 2.89 8.79
C ALA A 67 -52.57 4.05 9.74
N LEU A 68 -53.29 5.08 9.27
CA LEU A 68 -54.06 5.92 10.17
C LEU A 68 -55.41 6.29 9.55
N LYS A 69 -56.43 6.02 10.35
CA LYS A 69 -57.85 5.95 10.04
C LYS A 69 -58.43 7.31 9.66
N LYS A 70 -59.32 7.26 8.67
CA LYS A 70 -60.26 8.32 8.26
C LYS A 70 -61.09 8.86 9.43
N LYS A 71 -61.18 10.18 9.54
CA LYS A 71 -62.39 10.91 9.97
C LYS A 71 -62.61 12.07 9.00
N PRO A 72 -63.84 12.31 8.50
CA PRO A 72 -64.11 13.41 7.59
C PRO A 72 -64.39 14.69 8.41
N VAL A 73 -63.55 15.71 8.23
CA VAL A 73 -63.86 17.07 8.70
C VAL A 73 -64.13 17.91 7.47
N LYS A 74 -65.36 18.39 7.41
CA LYS A 74 -65.91 19.29 6.39
C LYS A 74 -65.25 20.66 6.61
N GLY A 75 -64.18 20.94 5.88
CA GLY A 75 -63.43 22.20 5.92
C GLY A 75 -63.24 22.76 4.51
N THR A 76 -63.48 24.05 4.36
CA THR A 76 -63.45 24.86 3.15
C THR A 76 -62.10 24.81 2.39
N PRO A 77 -62.07 24.79 1.04
CA PRO A 77 -60.91 24.32 0.27
C PRO A 77 -59.99 25.42 -0.32
N SER A 78 -59.70 26.52 0.39
CA SER A 78 -58.88 27.61 -0.19
C SER A 78 -57.59 27.97 0.52
N ASP A 79 -57.42 27.71 1.83
CA ASP A 79 -56.20 28.13 2.54
C ASP A 79 -55.10 27.05 2.61
N ALA A 80 -55.47 25.75 2.53
CA ALA A 80 -54.50 24.65 2.62
C ALA A 80 -53.60 24.50 1.38
N GLN A 81 -54.07 24.91 0.19
CA GLN A 81 -53.26 24.85 -1.03
C GLN A 81 -52.16 25.91 -1.09
N HIS A 82 -52.30 27.01 -0.35
CA HIS A 82 -51.29 28.06 -0.32
C HIS A 82 -50.12 27.69 0.61
N GLU A 83 -50.39 27.10 1.78
CA GLU A 83 -49.34 26.62 2.68
C GLU A 83 -48.53 25.47 2.08
N GLU A 84 -49.17 24.52 1.39
CA GLU A 84 -48.48 23.40 0.74
C GLU A 84 -47.53 23.87 -0.35
N ASN A 85 -47.93 24.87 -1.15
CA ASN A 85 -47.11 25.41 -2.23
C ASN A 85 -45.91 26.22 -1.70
N VAL A 86 -46.08 26.93 -0.58
CA VAL A 86 -44.99 27.65 0.11
C VAL A 86 -44.00 26.67 0.74
N LEU A 87 -44.48 25.58 1.34
CA LEU A 87 -43.62 24.51 1.87
C LEU A 87 -42.83 23.82 0.75
N MET A 88 -43.47 23.48 -0.38
CA MET A 88 -42.78 22.91 -1.54
C MET A 88 -41.68 23.82 -2.08
N HIS A 89 -41.94 25.12 -2.21
CA HIS A 89 -40.94 26.09 -2.66
C HIS A 89 -39.78 26.21 -1.67
N THR A 90 -40.07 26.22 -0.37
CA THR A 90 -39.06 26.28 0.69
C THR A 90 -38.19 25.02 0.71
N THR A 91 -38.80 23.83 0.59
CA THR A 91 -38.08 22.56 0.50
C THR A 91 -37.20 22.50 -0.75
N THR A 92 -37.71 22.95 -1.89
CA THR A 92 -36.95 22.99 -3.15
C THR A 92 -35.77 23.95 -3.04
N GLN A 93 -35.97 25.12 -2.44
CA GLN A 93 -34.91 26.10 -2.22
C GLN A 93 -33.85 25.59 -1.24
N ALA A 94 -34.25 24.89 -0.17
CA ALA A 94 -33.33 24.26 0.77
C ALA A 94 -32.48 23.17 0.10
N ALA A 95 -33.08 22.35 -0.78
CA ALA A 95 -32.36 21.32 -1.53
C ALA A 95 -31.30 21.94 -2.48
N VAL A 96 -31.63 23.05 -3.15
CA VAL A 96 -30.68 23.77 -4.02
C VAL A 96 -29.52 24.36 -3.20
N ILE A 97 -29.80 24.94 -2.04
CA ILE A 97 -28.77 25.49 -1.16
C ILE A 97 -27.84 24.38 -0.65
N GLN A 98 -28.40 23.23 -0.26
CA GLN A 98 -27.62 22.07 0.18
C GLN A 98 -26.74 21.51 -0.95
N SER A 99 -27.27 21.42 -2.17
CA SER A 99 -26.49 21.01 -3.34
C SER A 99 -25.36 22.00 -3.66
N THR A 100 -25.60 23.31 -3.50
CA THR A 100 -24.57 24.34 -3.69
C THR A 100 -23.45 24.19 -2.66
N GLN A 101 -23.79 23.97 -1.38
CA GLN A 101 -22.80 23.72 -0.33
C GLN A 101 -21.97 22.46 -0.59
N GLN A 102 -22.60 21.38 -1.06
CA GLN A 102 -21.87 20.17 -1.45
C GLN A 102 -20.91 20.43 -2.62
N MET A 103 -21.30 21.29 -3.57
CA MET A 103 -20.44 21.65 -4.68
C MET A 103 -19.24 22.49 -4.24
N ASP A 104 -19.43 23.43 -3.31
CA ASP A 104 -18.35 24.20 -2.69
C ASP A 104 -17.38 23.30 -1.90
N ASP A 105 -17.90 22.32 -1.14
CA ASP A 105 -17.09 21.33 -0.44
C ASP A 105 -16.25 20.48 -1.41
N VAL A 106 -16.82 20.09 -2.54
CA VAL A 106 -16.11 19.35 -3.60
C VAL A 106 -15.01 20.22 -4.21
N LEU A 107 -15.30 21.50 -4.53
CA LEU A 107 -14.32 22.43 -5.06
C LEU A 107 -13.17 22.68 -4.06
N GLN A 108 -13.48 22.78 -2.77
CA GLN A 108 -12.47 22.92 -1.73
C GLN A 108 -11.57 21.67 -1.64
N LYS A 109 -12.15 20.46 -1.73
CA LYS A 109 -11.40 19.20 -1.78
C LYS A 109 -10.50 19.11 -3.02
N ILE A 110 -10.99 19.55 -4.17
CA ILE A 110 -10.19 19.63 -5.41
C ILE A 110 -9.02 20.59 -5.21
N GLY A 111 -9.24 21.78 -4.65
CA GLY A 111 -8.17 22.73 -4.38
C GLY A 111 -7.10 22.23 -3.39
N VAL A 112 -7.49 21.40 -2.41
CA VAL A 112 -6.54 20.74 -1.49
C VAL A 112 -5.73 19.65 -2.23
N LEU A 113 -6.38 18.87 -3.11
CA LEU A 113 -5.72 17.87 -3.95
C LEU A 113 -4.76 18.50 -4.94
N GLU A 114 -5.11 19.61 -5.58
CA GLU A 114 -4.21 20.33 -6.49
C GLU A 114 -3.00 20.90 -5.75
N LYS A 115 -3.20 21.42 -4.53
CA LYS A 115 -2.09 21.87 -3.68
C LYS A 115 -1.19 20.70 -3.27
N SER A 116 -1.76 19.55 -2.91
CA SER A 116 -0.96 18.38 -2.53
C SER A 116 -0.23 17.75 -3.72
N LEU A 117 -0.84 17.70 -4.91
CA LEU A 117 -0.17 17.28 -6.15
C LEU A 117 0.91 18.28 -6.59
N GLY A 118 0.67 19.58 -6.44
CA GLY A 118 1.64 20.63 -6.77
C GLY A 118 2.93 20.51 -5.96
N VAL A 119 2.85 20.05 -4.70
CA VAL A 119 4.02 19.77 -3.85
C VAL A 119 4.77 18.52 -4.29
N ILE A 120 4.07 17.50 -4.79
CA ILE A 120 4.70 16.25 -5.30
C ILE A 120 5.39 16.50 -6.65
N SER A 121 4.83 17.37 -7.49
CA SER A 121 5.39 17.75 -8.80
C SER A 121 6.66 18.62 -8.73
N GLN A 122 7.06 19.09 -7.54
CA GLN A 122 8.20 20.00 -7.37
C GLN A 122 9.50 19.32 -6.92
N LEU A 123 9.53 18.01 -6.71
CA LEU A 123 10.81 17.30 -6.64
C LEU A 123 11.45 17.39 -8.03
N PRO A 124 12.59 18.10 -8.20
CA PRO A 124 13.18 18.28 -9.50
C PRO A 124 13.62 16.92 -10.01
N LEU A 125 12.91 16.39 -11.02
CA LEU A 125 13.26 15.16 -11.75
C LEU A 125 14.74 15.11 -12.14
N GLN A 126 15.36 16.27 -12.28
CA GLN A 126 16.77 16.46 -12.57
C GLN A 126 17.69 15.95 -11.44
N GLU A 127 17.39 16.21 -10.17
CA GLU A 127 18.17 15.71 -9.04
C GLU A 127 18.03 14.19 -8.88
N LEU A 128 16.83 13.66 -9.12
CA LEU A 128 16.60 12.23 -9.09
C LEU A 128 17.41 11.53 -10.20
N ASN A 129 17.42 12.10 -11.40
CA ASN A 129 18.18 11.56 -12.52
C ASN A 129 19.70 11.62 -12.27
N GLU A 130 20.21 12.72 -11.72
CA GLU A 130 21.62 12.79 -11.31
C GLU A 130 21.98 11.73 -10.27
N LYS A 131 21.09 11.49 -9.31
CA LYS A 131 21.30 10.48 -8.28
C LYS A 131 21.31 9.07 -8.87
N ILE A 132 20.43 8.79 -9.83
CA ILE A 132 20.40 7.53 -10.58
C ILE A 132 21.73 7.33 -11.31
N VAL A 133 22.20 8.32 -12.08
CA VAL A 133 23.49 8.24 -12.80
C VAL A 133 24.68 8.02 -11.84
N ARG A 134 24.67 8.68 -10.67
CA ARG A 134 25.69 8.45 -9.63
C ARG A 134 25.63 7.03 -9.07
N PHE A 135 24.43 6.47 -8.88
CA PHE A 135 24.28 5.10 -8.43
C PHE A 135 24.74 4.10 -9.49
N ASP A 136 24.40 4.29 -10.75
CA ASP A 136 24.86 3.44 -11.84
C ASP A 136 26.39 3.43 -11.94
N LYS A 137 27.03 4.59 -11.78
CA LYS A 137 28.48 4.68 -11.72
C LYS A 137 29.05 3.89 -10.54
N LYS A 138 28.49 4.07 -9.33
CA LYS A 138 28.93 3.31 -8.13
C LYS A 138 28.74 1.81 -8.30
N ILE A 139 27.65 1.38 -8.92
CA ILE A 139 27.38 -0.03 -9.21
C ILE A 139 28.40 -0.57 -10.21
N SER A 140 28.71 0.18 -11.26
CA SER A 140 29.73 -0.17 -12.25
C SER A 140 31.13 -0.27 -11.63
N ASP A 141 31.51 0.68 -10.78
CA ASP A 141 32.79 0.67 -10.07
C ASP A 141 32.87 -0.54 -9.12
N LEU A 142 31.81 -0.81 -8.34
CA LEU A 142 31.74 -1.97 -7.45
C LEU A 142 31.80 -3.29 -8.22
N ALA A 143 31.16 -3.39 -9.39
CA ALA A 143 31.21 -4.58 -10.24
C ALA A 143 32.65 -4.85 -10.72
N LYS A 144 33.39 -3.79 -11.06
CA LYS A 144 34.81 -3.90 -11.45
C LYS A 144 35.68 -4.37 -10.28
N ASP A 145 35.50 -3.80 -9.09
CA ASP A 145 36.25 -4.20 -7.89
C ASP A 145 35.99 -5.66 -7.51
N VAL A 146 34.74 -6.13 -7.64
CA VAL A 146 34.39 -7.54 -7.43
C VAL A 146 35.08 -8.45 -8.45
N MET A 147 35.14 -8.05 -9.72
CA MET A 147 35.87 -8.79 -10.75
C MET A 147 37.36 -8.89 -10.46
N GLU A 148 37.98 -7.79 -10.04
CA GLU A 148 39.41 -7.75 -9.68
C GLU A 148 39.69 -8.61 -8.44
N THR A 149 38.87 -8.50 -7.40
CA THR A 149 38.97 -9.33 -6.19
C THR A 149 38.83 -10.82 -6.51
N LYS A 150 37.93 -11.17 -7.43
CA LYS A 150 37.76 -12.55 -7.91
C LYS A 150 38.99 -13.06 -8.68
N ALA A 151 39.61 -12.19 -9.49
CA ALA A 151 40.85 -12.53 -10.19
C ALA A 151 42.01 -12.75 -9.21
N GLN A 152 42.17 -11.86 -8.22
CA GLN A 152 43.16 -12.00 -7.15
C GLN A 152 42.94 -13.29 -6.33
N THR A 153 41.69 -13.61 -6.00
CA THR A 153 41.34 -14.85 -5.28
C THR A 153 41.71 -16.10 -6.07
N ARG A 154 41.51 -16.10 -7.39
CA ARG A 154 41.94 -17.21 -8.27
C ARG A 154 43.45 -17.34 -8.31
N ALA A 155 44.18 -16.24 -8.49
CA ALA A 155 45.64 -16.26 -8.48
C ALA A 155 46.20 -16.77 -7.14
N LEU A 156 45.61 -16.34 -6.01
CA LEU A 156 45.99 -16.82 -4.69
C LEU A 156 45.73 -18.33 -4.54
N LYS A 157 44.59 -18.81 -5.04
CA LYS A 157 44.27 -20.24 -5.03
C LYS A 157 45.31 -21.06 -5.82
N GLU A 158 45.69 -20.61 -7.02
CA GLU A 158 46.71 -21.27 -7.82
C GLU A 158 48.08 -21.30 -7.12
N VAL A 159 48.46 -20.23 -6.43
CA VAL A 159 49.69 -20.20 -5.63
C VAL A 159 49.60 -21.19 -4.47
N LEU A 160 48.48 -21.25 -3.75
CA LEU A 160 48.28 -22.23 -2.68
C LEU A 160 48.38 -23.67 -3.18
N GLU A 161 47.75 -23.98 -4.31
CA GLU A 161 47.83 -25.31 -4.94
C GLU A 161 49.29 -25.67 -5.26
N LYS A 162 50.06 -24.76 -5.88
CA LYS A 162 51.48 -24.98 -6.17
C LYS A 162 52.33 -25.18 -4.92
N VAL A 163 52.06 -24.44 -3.83
CA VAL A 163 52.75 -24.62 -2.54
C VAL A 163 52.43 -25.99 -1.96
N LEU A 164 51.17 -26.42 -1.98
CA LEU A 164 50.78 -27.75 -1.51
C LEU A 164 51.40 -28.87 -2.34
N ASP A 165 51.44 -28.74 -3.66
CA ASP A 165 52.06 -29.74 -4.54
C ASP A 165 53.58 -29.80 -4.35
N THR A 166 54.24 -28.66 -4.17
CA THR A 166 55.67 -28.60 -3.83
C THR A 166 55.95 -29.28 -2.50
N ASN A 167 55.15 -28.99 -1.47
CA ASN A 167 55.27 -29.61 -0.15
C ASN A 167 55.05 -31.12 -0.22
N ARG A 168 54.05 -31.59 -0.97
CA ARG A 168 53.81 -33.02 -1.20
C ARG A 168 55.01 -33.68 -1.88
N SER A 169 55.57 -33.05 -2.92
CA SER A 169 56.76 -33.55 -3.62
C SER A 169 57.96 -33.69 -2.69
N ILE A 170 58.24 -32.67 -1.88
CA ILE A 170 59.35 -32.69 -0.90
C ILE A 170 59.15 -33.78 0.14
N LEU A 171 57.92 -33.93 0.67
CA LEU A 171 57.61 -34.97 1.65
C LEU A 171 57.80 -36.37 1.06
N SER A 172 57.30 -36.62 -0.16
CA SER A 172 57.50 -37.90 -0.85
C SER A 172 58.98 -38.21 -1.12
N GLU A 173 59.78 -37.20 -1.49
CA GLU A 173 61.23 -37.38 -1.64
C GLU A 173 61.91 -37.74 -0.31
N LEU A 174 61.54 -37.07 0.79
CA LEU A 174 62.10 -37.35 2.12
C LEU A 174 61.71 -38.74 2.63
N GLU A 175 60.48 -39.18 2.40
CA GLU A 175 60.03 -40.54 2.72
C GLU A 175 60.79 -41.59 1.92
N SER A 176 61.02 -41.34 0.62
CA SER A 176 61.76 -42.26 -0.24
C SER A 176 63.24 -42.39 0.15
N LYS A 177 63.86 -41.33 0.69
CA LYS A 177 65.26 -41.35 1.16
C LYS A 177 65.44 -42.03 2.52
N LYS A 178 64.37 -42.21 3.28
CA LYS A 178 64.42 -42.81 4.62
C LYS A 178 64.36 -44.34 4.59
N ASN A 179 63.83 -44.91 3.51
CA ASN A 179 63.75 -46.35 3.26
C ASN A 179 64.95 -46.82 2.44
#